data_AF-A0A662WK14-F1
#
_entry.id   AF-A0A662WK14-F1
#
_cell.length_a   1.000
_cell.length_b   1.000
_cell.length_c   1.000
_cell.angle_alpha   90.00
_cell.angle_beta   90.00
_cell.angle_gamma   90.00
#
_symmetry.space_group_name_H-M   'P 1'
#
loop_
_entity.id
_entity.type
_entity.pdbx_description
1 polymer ?
#
loop_
_entity_poly.entity_id
_entity_poly.type
_entity_poly.pdbx_seq_one_letter_code
_entity_poly.pdbx_strand_id
1 'polypeptide(L)'
;MLSAVLRRSWRPGRLLQAPRAHHKVLRGALSSQPRLCERRFFATTPEDEEELPQPSSIYERVASEEPAQTAKKTLFNVGDHWTLPVWEDKVAPALRTFERLEGHFLVPQAFVVPSGDTRWPETTWGYQLGGAVKTLRHRQPRLKEKLPAHVLDDLAKMTFVWNVIQFKWDSMFMPALRHFREIHGHADVPCRFAVAKDDEEWPKLSRGIRLGAMVNSIRSRSAFPKQVAQSADELERLGFVSDSTLHGRDWKTKVFPSLEVFHSKHGHCVVKRPFVVPSAPPWPEKAWGMRLGSVVNSIRSHGHYAAQVAQDRDRLIEMRFAWVRSDAVWQENVLPALVAFPAKFGHCRVPRDFVVPREASWPEQAHGLRLGQILVDIRSYHGTYFAQVGRDADLLEEIGYDVRLHPKAWEQRVSPLLATYETLFPGEEIPKDFVIPSMSQWPEKRWGVRLGIIVSHNPHYLRVNRAEA
;
A
#
# COMPACT_ATOMS: atom_id res chain seq x y z
N MET A 1 -21.56 -22.62 -39.99
CA MET A 1 -22.52 -21.50 -40.02
C MET A 1 -23.06 -21.29 -38.62
N LEU A 2 -22.55 -20.29 -37.91
CA LEU A 2 -23.21 -19.56 -36.79
C LEU A 2 -22.16 -18.61 -36.21
N SER A 3 -21.94 -17.52 -36.95
CA SER A 3 -21.38 -16.27 -36.44
C SER A 3 -22.49 -15.23 -36.51
N ALA A 4 -22.49 -14.30 -35.56
CA ALA A 4 -23.30 -13.09 -35.49
C ALA A 4 -24.64 -13.17 -34.74
N VAL A 5 -24.62 -12.85 -33.45
CA VAL A 5 -25.49 -11.82 -32.86
C VAL A 5 -24.74 -11.21 -31.69
N LEU A 6 -24.22 -9.99 -31.83
CA LEU A 6 -23.95 -9.05 -30.73
C LEU A 6 -23.52 -7.70 -31.33
N ARG A 7 -24.51 -6.88 -31.69
CA ARG A 7 -24.34 -5.43 -31.83
C ARG A 7 -25.60 -4.78 -31.27
N ARG A 8 -25.48 -4.12 -30.11
CA ARG A 8 -26.35 -2.98 -29.79
C ARG A 8 -25.52 -1.85 -29.21
N SER A 9 -25.80 -0.69 -29.79
CA SER A 9 -25.20 0.62 -29.68
C SER A 9 -25.42 1.30 -28.33
N TRP A 10 -24.42 2.03 -27.85
CA TRP A 10 -24.56 2.95 -26.71
C TRP A 10 -24.01 4.34 -27.11
N ARG A 11 -24.80 5.39 -26.88
CA ARG A 11 -24.38 6.81 -27.00
C ARG A 11 -24.36 7.46 -25.61
N PRO A 12 -23.46 8.42 -25.33
CA PRO A 12 -23.18 8.87 -23.96
C PRO A 12 -23.93 10.16 -23.59
N GLY A 13 -24.50 10.20 -22.37
CA GLY A 13 -25.07 11.39 -21.73
C GLY A 13 -24.18 11.92 -20.60
N ARG A 14 -24.13 13.25 -20.45
CA ARG A 14 -23.15 14.05 -19.71
C ARG A 14 -23.20 13.95 -18.19
N LEU A 15 -21.99 14.08 -17.63
CA LEU A 15 -21.58 14.62 -16.33
C LEU A 15 -22.62 15.49 -15.60
N LEU A 16 -22.75 15.29 -14.28
CA LEU A 16 -22.77 16.38 -13.31
C LEU A 16 -22.27 15.92 -11.93
N GLN A 17 -21.67 16.89 -11.24
CA GLN A 17 -20.75 16.84 -10.12
C GLN A 17 -21.31 16.25 -8.81
N ALA A 18 -20.41 15.65 -8.03
CA ALA A 18 -20.62 15.28 -6.63
C ALA A 18 -20.28 16.41 -5.66
N PRO A 19 -20.80 16.38 -4.42
CA PRO A 19 -20.09 16.91 -3.27
C PRO A 19 -19.85 15.86 -2.16
N ARG A 20 -18.56 15.79 -1.83
CA ARG A 20 -17.85 15.46 -0.58
C ARG A 20 -18.67 15.44 0.73
N ALA A 21 -18.40 14.44 1.58
CA ALA A 21 -18.23 14.59 3.04
C ALA A 21 -17.75 13.24 3.64
N HIS A 22 -16.52 13.15 4.15
CA HIS A 22 -16.08 13.34 5.54
C HIS A 22 -15.83 12.04 6.32
N HIS A 23 -14.55 11.90 6.65
CA HIS A 23 -13.90 10.96 7.55
C HIS A 23 -14.56 10.79 8.93
N LYS A 24 -14.52 9.55 9.44
CA LYS A 24 -14.12 9.16 10.81
C LYS A 24 -13.97 7.62 10.85
N VAL A 25 -12.75 7.07 10.92
CA VAL A 25 -11.93 6.78 12.12
C VAL A 25 -12.63 5.86 13.12
N LEU A 26 -12.02 4.67 13.33
CA LEU A 26 -11.78 3.92 14.59
C LEU A 26 -11.34 2.49 14.16
N ARG A 27 -10.05 2.12 14.17
CA ARG A 27 -9.10 1.83 15.27
C ARG A 27 -9.39 0.48 15.99
N GLY A 28 -8.38 -0.41 15.93
CA GLY A 28 -8.20 -1.60 16.79
C GLY A 28 -8.56 -2.93 16.10
N ALA A 29 -7.84 -4.04 16.25
CA ALA A 29 -6.59 -4.34 16.95
C ALA A 29 -6.05 -5.70 16.45
N LEU A 30 -4.74 -5.74 16.25
CA LEU A 30 -3.78 -6.79 16.65
C LEU A 30 -3.92 -8.29 16.29
N SER A 31 -2.77 -8.77 15.80
CA SER A 31 -2.21 -10.14 15.85
C SER A 31 -2.90 -11.19 14.97
N SER A 32 -2.22 -12.12 14.29
CA SER A 32 -0.92 -12.75 14.54
C SER A 32 -0.42 -13.38 13.23
N GLN A 33 0.87 -13.24 12.93
CA GLN A 33 1.56 -14.05 11.91
C GLN A 33 1.76 -15.49 12.42
N PRO A 34 1.95 -16.43 11.49
CA PRO A 34 3.05 -17.37 11.63
C PRO A 34 4.02 -17.36 10.43
N ARG A 35 5.23 -17.82 10.74
CA ARG A 35 6.49 -17.69 10.02
C ARG A 35 6.70 -18.78 8.96
N LEU A 36 7.66 -18.44 8.11
CA LEU A 36 8.40 -19.28 7.17
C LEU A 36 9.22 -20.37 7.87
N CYS A 37 9.49 -21.47 7.15
CA CYS A 37 10.67 -22.34 7.22
C CYS A 37 10.80 -23.01 5.84
N GLU A 38 11.96 -23.37 5.29
CA GLU A 38 13.27 -23.60 5.89
C GLU A 38 14.34 -23.73 4.79
N ARG A 39 15.58 -23.36 5.12
CA ARG A 39 16.81 -23.87 4.49
C ARG A 39 17.52 -24.75 5.52
N ARG A 40 18.04 -25.91 5.11
CA ARG A 40 19.10 -26.63 5.84
C ARG A 40 20.43 -25.89 5.68
N PHE A 41 21.28 -25.90 6.70
CA PHE A 41 22.65 -26.47 6.71
C PHE A 41 23.25 -26.27 8.12
N PHE A 42 23.61 -27.42 8.74
CA PHE A 42 24.57 -27.75 9.80
C PHE A 42 24.63 -27.01 11.14
N ALA A 43 24.63 -27.84 12.19
CA ALA A 43 24.80 -27.54 13.59
C ALA A 43 26.28 -27.63 13.99
N THR A 44 26.73 -26.69 14.83
CA THR A 44 27.94 -26.79 15.64
C THR A 44 27.55 -26.64 17.11
N THR A 45 28.23 -27.41 17.97
CA THR A 45 28.03 -27.56 19.41
C THR A 45 28.51 -26.35 20.21
N PRO A 46 28.09 -26.21 21.50
CA PRO A 46 28.38 -25.04 22.32
C PRO A 46 29.53 -25.30 23.29
N GLU A 47 30.69 -24.72 23.04
CA GLU A 47 31.78 -24.53 24.00
C GLU A 47 32.72 -23.52 23.36
N ASP A 48 32.54 -22.24 23.71
CA ASP A 48 33.49 -21.12 23.68
C ASP A 48 32.68 -19.84 23.92
N GLU A 49 32.59 -19.43 25.19
CA GLU A 49 32.16 -18.07 25.56
C GLU A 49 33.27 -17.10 25.14
N GLU A 50 33.27 -16.72 23.86
CA GLU A 50 34.08 -15.63 23.36
C GLU A 50 33.29 -14.33 23.53
N GLU A 51 33.91 -13.38 24.23
CA GLU A 51 33.42 -12.02 24.53
C GLU A 51 32.65 -11.41 23.34
N LEU A 52 31.34 -11.16 23.53
CA LEU A 52 30.53 -10.48 22.53
C LEU A 52 31.18 -9.13 22.18
N PRO A 53 31.50 -8.85 20.89
CA PRO A 53 32.12 -7.60 20.50
C PRO A 53 31.19 -6.43 20.86
N GLN A 54 31.74 -5.47 21.60
CA GLN A 54 31.01 -4.29 22.05
C GLN A 54 30.39 -3.54 20.86
N PRO A 55 29.15 -3.04 20.97
CA PRO A 55 28.47 -2.36 19.87
C PRO A 55 29.31 -1.19 19.37
N SER A 56 29.54 -1.20 18.05
CA SER A 56 30.45 -0.29 17.33
C SER A 56 29.90 1.12 17.19
N SER A 57 28.58 1.30 17.34
CA SER A 57 27.88 2.59 17.23
C SER A 57 27.14 2.95 18.51
N ILE A 58 27.24 4.22 18.93
CA ILE A 58 26.54 4.77 20.11
C ILE A 58 25.01 4.63 19.95
N TYR A 59 24.50 4.64 18.72
CA TYR A 59 23.07 4.46 18.44
C TYR A 59 22.55 3.07 18.83
N GLU A 60 23.42 2.05 18.90
CA GLU A 60 23.07 0.71 19.37
C GLU A 60 23.04 0.65 20.89
N ARG A 61 23.99 1.31 21.57
CA ARG A 61 24.01 1.41 23.04
C ARG A 61 22.79 2.14 23.59
N VAL A 62 22.43 3.27 22.98
CA VAL A 62 21.23 4.05 23.33
C VAL A 62 19.93 3.28 23.06
N ALA A 63 19.95 2.30 22.15
CA ALA A 63 18.79 1.45 21.84
C ALA A 63 18.71 0.19 22.71
N SER A 64 19.84 -0.30 23.25
CA SER A 64 19.93 -1.48 24.11
C SER A 64 19.85 -1.17 25.60
N GLU A 65 20.14 0.05 26.02
CA GLU A 65 19.96 0.49 27.41
C GLU A 65 18.46 0.68 27.71
N GLU A 66 17.91 -0.14 28.61
CA GLU A 66 16.62 0.18 29.23
C GLU A 66 16.70 1.57 29.86
N PRO A 67 15.64 2.39 29.78
CA PRO A 67 15.68 3.76 30.28
C PRO A 67 16.04 3.74 31.76
N ALA A 68 17.26 4.14 32.09
CA ALA A 68 17.75 4.20 33.46
C ALA A 68 16.73 4.94 34.31
N GLN A 69 16.03 4.17 35.14
CA GLN A 69 15.00 4.69 36.03
C GLN A 69 15.71 5.60 37.04
N THR A 70 15.20 6.83 37.13
CA THR A 70 15.42 7.74 38.26
C THR A 70 16.74 8.52 38.25
N ALA A 71 16.98 9.31 37.20
CA ALA A 71 17.61 10.61 37.41
C ALA A 71 16.49 11.60 37.77
N LYS A 72 16.48 12.08 39.03
CA LYS A 72 15.55 13.11 39.52
C LYS A 72 15.43 14.22 38.47
N LYS A 73 14.21 14.70 38.26
CA LYS A 73 13.84 15.82 37.40
C LYS A 73 14.43 17.11 37.99
N THR A 74 15.75 17.23 38.04
CA THR A 74 16.44 18.48 38.30
C THR A 74 16.05 19.38 37.13
N LEU A 75 15.27 20.42 37.42
CA LEU A 75 14.98 21.48 36.47
C LEU A 75 16.31 22.19 36.17
N PHE A 76 17.08 21.65 35.23
CA PHE A 76 18.32 22.21 34.73
C PHE A 76 17.99 23.53 34.02
N ASN A 77 18.39 24.65 34.64
CA ASN A 77 18.02 25.97 34.18
C ASN A 77 18.78 26.35 32.91
N VAL A 78 18.04 26.76 31.87
CA VAL A 78 18.49 26.94 30.48
C VAL A 78 19.39 28.19 30.27
N GLY A 79 19.94 28.74 31.35
CA GLY A 79 20.83 29.91 31.37
C GLY A 79 22.30 29.57 31.63
N ASP A 80 22.58 28.52 32.42
CA ASP A 80 23.93 28.27 32.95
C ASP A 80 24.83 27.41 32.05
N HIS A 81 24.27 26.81 31.00
CA HIS A 81 24.97 25.86 30.12
C HIS A 81 26.07 26.46 29.24
N TRP A 82 26.13 27.79 29.14
CA TRP A 82 27.09 28.52 28.28
C TRP A 82 28.04 29.40 29.09
N THR A 83 28.06 29.23 30.41
CA THR A 83 29.15 29.76 31.22
C THR A 83 30.45 29.09 30.77
N LEU A 84 31.55 29.86 30.69
CA LEU A 84 32.88 29.37 30.30
C LEU A 84 33.21 28.00 30.92
N PRO A 85 33.01 27.77 32.24
CA PRO A 85 33.33 26.48 32.86
C PRO A 85 32.48 25.32 32.34
N VAL A 86 31.17 25.51 32.16
CA VAL A 86 30.29 24.41 31.68
C VAL A 86 30.56 24.09 30.21
N TRP A 87 30.88 25.09 29.40
CA TRP A 87 31.25 24.87 28.00
C TRP A 87 32.57 24.12 27.88
N GLU A 88 33.61 24.58 28.55
CA GLU A 88 34.96 24.02 28.49
C GLU A 88 35.06 22.64 29.15
N ASP A 89 34.38 22.43 30.29
CA ASP A 89 34.51 21.18 31.06
C ASP A 89 33.58 20.08 30.58
N LYS A 90 32.40 20.44 30.04
CA LYS A 90 31.33 19.48 29.73
C LYS A 90 31.00 19.44 28.24
N VAL A 91 30.58 20.56 27.66
CA VAL A 91 29.94 20.55 26.32
C VAL A 91 30.95 20.34 25.20
N ALA A 92 32.02 21.15 25.15
CA ALA A 92 33.02 21.07 24.08
C ALA A 92 33.78 19.73 24.08
N PRO A 93 34.26 19.19 25.22
CA PRO A 93 34.95 17.89 25.23
C PRO A 93 34.02 16.73 24.85
N ALA A 94 32.75 16.77 25.26
CA ALA A 94 31.77 15.77 24.90
C ALA A 94 31.44 15.83 23.39
N LEU A 95 31.31 17.02 22.80
CA LEU A 95 31.10 17.18 21.35
C LEU A 95 32.29 16.69 20.53
N ARG A 96 33.53 17.04 20.91
CA ARG A 96 34.76 16.55 20.24
C ARG A 96 34.87 15.02 20.32
N THR A 97 34.53 14.45 21.47
CA THR A 97 34.52 12.99 21.65
C THR A 97 33.46 12.34 20.77
N PHE A 98 32.25 12.91 20.72
CA PHE A 98 31.17 12.41 19.87
C PHE A 98 31.55 12.46 18.38
N GLU A 99 32.15 13.56 17.92
CA GLU A 99 32.65 13.69 16.55
C GLU A 99 33.73 12.65 16.24
N ARG A 100 34.69 12.43 17.15
CA ARG A 100 35.74 11.41 16.97
C ARG A 100 35.17 10.00 16.83
N LEU A 101 34.11 9.67 17.60
CA LEU A 101 33.51 8.34 17.60
C LEU A 101 32.57 8.11 16.42
N GLU A 102 31.70 9.07 16.10
CA GLU A 102 30.64 8.89 15.10
C GLU A 102 30.95 9.58 13.76
N GLY A 103 31.94 10.47 13.71
CA GLY A 103 32.31 11.23 12.51
C GLY A 103 31.32 12.32 12.12
N HIS A 104 30.36 12.67 12.99
CA HIS A 104 29.36 13.72 12.76
C HIS A 104 28.80 14.27 14.07
N PHE A 105 28.04 15.38 14.00
CA PHE A 105 27.40 16.02 15.17
C PHE A 105 25.90 15.70 15.33
N LEU A 106 25.41 14.58 14.79
CA LEU A 106 23.99 14.20 14.87
C LEU A 106 23.61 13.56 16.21
N VAL A 107 23.91 14.26 17.31
CA VAL A 107 23.63 13.79 18.67
C VAL A 107 22.11 13.57 18.87
N PRO A 108 21.66 12.36 19.26
CA PRO A 108 20.27 12.11 19.62
C PRO A 108 19.79 13.02 20.75
N GLN A 109 18.53 13.45 20.73
CA GLN A 109 18.00 14.33 21.78
C GLN A 109 18.10 13.71 23.18
N ALA A 110 17.91 12.40 23.30
CA ALA A 110 17.94 11.69 24.57
C ALA A 110 19.35 11.22 24.97
N PHE A 111 20.39 11.58 24.20
CA PHE A 111 21.73 11.10 24.45
C PHE A 111 22.32 11.70 25.74
N VAL A 112 22.76 10.79 26.61
CA VAL A 112 23.49 11.06 27.84
C VAL A 112 24.87 10.46 27.67
N VAL A 113 25.92 11.18 28.07
CA VAL A 113 27.27 10.64 28.04
C VAL A 113 27.36 9.43 28.98
N PRO A 114 27.77 8.24 28.50
CA PRO A 114 27.91 7.05 29.33
C PRO A 114 28.88 7.28 30.49
N SER A 115 28.54 6.76 31.67
CA SER A 115 29.45 6.78 32.82
C SER A 115 30.33 5.54 32.79
N GLY A 116 31.63 5.70 33.09
CA GLY A 116 32.59 4.58 33.08
C GLY A 116 33.22 4.25 31.73
N ASP A 117 32.83 4.93 30.64
CA ASP A 117 33.47 4.78 29.33
C ASP A 117 34.69 5.70 29.23
N THR A 118 35.89 5.12 29.21
CA THR A 118 37.18 5.83 29.19
C THR A 118 37.42 6.64 27.93
N ARG A 119 36.63 6.42 26.87
CA ARG A 119 36.70 7.24 25.65
C ARG A 119 36.10 8.63 25.87
N TRP A 120 35.27 8.80 26.89
CA TRP A 120 34.67 10.06 27.31
C TRP A 120 35.44 10.64 28.48
N PRO A 121 35.73 11.95 28.49
CA PRO A 121 36.31 12.59 29.66
C PRO A 121 35.41 12.40 30.88
N GLU A 122 35.98 12.06 32.04
CA GLU A 122 35.22 11.78 33.27
C GLU A 122 34.31 12.95 33.67
N THR A 123 34.75 14.18 33.39
CA THR A 123 33.95 15.39 33.61
C THR A 123 32.65 15.33 32.83
N THR A 124 32.60 14.69 31.67
CA THR A 124 31.42 14.67 30.80
C THR A 124 30.42 13.57 31.17
N TRP A 125 30.78 12.60 32.02
CA TRP A 125 29.95 11.45 32.34
C TRP A 125 28.60 11.86 32.95
N GLY A 126 27.52 11.24 32.49
CA GLY A 126 26.15 11.54 32.91
C GLY A 126 25.59 12.86 32.34
N TYR A 127 26.35 13.60 31.53
CA TYR A 127 25.90 14.86 30.96
C TYR A 127 24.89 14.63 29.83
N GLN A 128 23.77 15.37 29.87
CA GLN A 128 22.68 15.33 28.89
C GLN A 128 23.05 16.09 27.59
N LEU A 129 24.08 15.62 26.89
CA LEU A 129 24.62 16.26 25.68
C LEU A 129 23.55 16.45 24.60
N GLY A 130 22.63 15.49 24.44
CA GLY A 130 21.51 15.60 23.50
C GLY A 130 20.59 16.79 23.76
N GLY A 131 20.34 17.09 25.04
CA GLY A 131 19.58 18.26 25.48
C GLY A 131 20.32 19.57 25.21
N ALA A 132 21.62 19.61 25.47
CA ALA A 132 22.47 20.76 25.20
C ALA A 132 22.52 21.08 23.69
N VAL A 133 22.76 20.08 22.84
CA VAL A 133 22.78 20.21 21.37
C VAL A 133 21.43 20.64 20.80
N LYS A 134 20.34 20.08 21.34
CA LYS A 134 18.99 20.52 20.97
C LYS A 134 18.78 22.01 21.28
N THR A 135 19.25 22.45 22.45
CA THR A 135 19.13 23.85 22.88
C THR A 135 19.97 24.78 22.00
N LEU A 136 21.19 24.38 21.63
CA LEU A 136 22.03 25.10 20.65
C LEU A 136 21.29 25.29 19.33
N ARG A 137 20.71 24.22 18.77
CA ARG A 137 20.01 24.30 17.48
C ARG A 137 18.73 25.13 17.53
N HIS A 138 17.91 24.97 18.57
CA HIS A 138 16.65 25.73 18.67
C HIS A 138 16.85 27.23 18.91
N ARG A 139 17.92 27.60 19.61
CA ARG A 139 18.18 29.01 19.93
C ARG A 139 18.99 29.71 18.84
N GLN A 140 19.44 29.04 17.77
CA GLN A 140 20.29 29.60 16.70
C GLN A 140 19.90 31.03 16.26
N PRO A 141 18.61 31.37 16.01
CA PRO A 141 18.24 32.73 15.60
C PRO A 141 18.46 33.78 16.70
N ARG A 142 18.34 33.40 17.98
CA ARG A 142 18.57 34.25 19.16
C ARG A 142 20.01 34.16 19.70
N LEU A 143 20.81 33.20 19.22
CA LEU A 143 22.18 32.94 19.68
C LEU A 143 23.21 33.85 19.01
N LYS A 144 22.94 34.38 17.81
CA LYS A 144 23.83 35.37 17.16
C LYS A 144 24.10 36.62 18.01
N GLU A 145 23.20 36.96 18.92
CA GLU A 145 23.32 38.15 19.78
C GLU A 145 23.68 37.85 21.24
N LYS A 146 23.61 36.58 21.69
CA LYS A 146 23.68 36.22 23.13
C LYS A 146 24.65 35.08 23.50
N LEU A 147 25.24 34.36 22.55
CA LEU A 147 26.33 33.44 22.89
C LEU A 147 27.62 34.20 23.12
N PRO A 148 28.44 33.80 24.10
CA PRO A 148 29.81 34.25 24.19
C PRO A 148 30.59 33.92 22.92
N ALA A 149 31.48 34.83 22.48
CA ALA A 149 32.25 34.68 21.24
C ALA A 149 33.08 33.39 21.19
N HIS A 150 33.68 32.98 22.31
CA HIS A 150 34.51 31.76 22.38
C HIS A 150 33.72 30.48 22.02
N VAL A 151 32.43 30.41 22.40
CA VAL A 151 31.56 29.26 22.06
C VAL A 151 31.30 29.21 20.55
N LEU A 152 31.08 30.36 19.93
CA LEU A 152 30.86 30.46 18.49
C LEU A 152 32.12 30.08 17.70
N ASP A 153 33.28 30.54 18.16
CA ASP A 153 34.57 30.19 17.55
C ASP A 153 34.87 28.70 17.66
N ASP A 154 34.61 28.09 18.82
CA ASP A 154 34.77 26.65 19.01
C ASP A 154 33.81 25.84 18.13
N LEU A 155 32.53 26.23 18.06
CA LEU A 155 31.54 25.57 17.21
C LEU A 155 31.87 25.74 15.72
N ALA A 156 32.43 26.88 15.32
CA ALA A 156 32.89 27.13 13.96
C ALA A 156 34.10 26.25 13.61
N LYS A 157 35.09 26.15 14.51
CA LYS A 157 36.25 25.26 14.36
C LYS A 157 35.86 23.79 14.27
N MET A 158 34.84 23.38 15.02
CA MET A 158 34.29 22.02 14.98
C MET A 158 33.41 21.77 13.75
N THR A 159 33.17 22.73 12.85
CA THR A 159 32.23 22.60 11.73
C THR A 159 30.84 22.09 12.16
N PHE A 160 30.37 22.59 13.31
CA PHE A 160 29.17 22.06 13.95
C PHE A 160 27.94 22.13 13.04
N VAL A 161 27.20 21.01 12.98
CA VAL A 161 26.00 20.88 12.14
C VAL A 161 24.81 21.61 12.76
N TRP A 162 24.59 22.84 12.30
CA TRP A 162 23.41 23.64 12.65
C TRP A 162 22.15 23.15 11.95
N ASN A 163 22.20 22.96 10.63
CA ASN A 163 21.07 22.50 9.84
C ASN A 163 21.11 20.99 9.62
N VAL A 164 20.48 20.26 10.53
CA VAL A 164 20.39 18.79 10.48
C VAL A 164 19.72 18.29 9.20
N ILE A 165 18.72 19.03 8.69
CA ILE A 165 17.99 18.64 7.48
C ILE A 165 18.93 18.72 6.27
N GLN A 166 19.70 19.80 6.15
CA GLN A 166 20.67 19.98 5.07
C GLN A 166 21.80 18.95 5.14
N PHE A 167 22.35 18.71 6.33
CA PHE A 167 23.40 17.70 6.51
C PHE A 167 22.92 16.28 6.12
N LYS A 168 21.70 15.90 6.53
CA LYS A 168 21.09 14.63 6.10
C LYS A 168 20.88 14.56 4.59
N TRP A 169 20.68 15.69 3.92
CA TRP A 169 20.58 15.72 2.47
C TRP A 169 21.94 15.53 1.81
N ASP A 170 22.92 16.38 2.15
CA ASP A 170 24.22 16.46 1.48
C ASP A 170 25.15 15.28 1.80
N SER A 171 25.14 14.82 3.05
CA SER A 171 26.11 13.85 3.55
C SER A 171 25.55 12.42 3.63
N MET A 172 24.23 12.26 3.58
CA MET A 172 23.58 10.96 3.76
C MET A 172 22.75 10.57 2.52
N PHE A 173 21.80 11.40 2.09
CA PHE A 173 20.88 11.09 1.00
C PHE A 173 21.51 11.18 -0.39
N MET A 174 22.11 12.33 -0.73
CA MET A 174 22.65 12.57 -2.07
C MET A 174 23.81 11.63 -2.44
N PRO A 175 24.78 11.33 -1.55
CA PRO A 175 25.81 10.34 -1.82
C PRO A 175 25.23 8.94 -2.03
N ALA A 176 24.26 8.53 -1.19
CA ALA A 176 23.58 7.24 -1.34
C ALA A 176 22.82 7.15 -2.67
N LEU A 177 22.14 8.22 -3.09
CA LEU A 177 21.40 8.23 -4.35
C LEU A 177 22.32 8.17 -5.57
N ARG A 178 23.44 8.89 -5.53
CA ARG A 178 24.48 8.84 -6.58
C ARG A 178 25.03 7.42 -6.73
N HIS A 179 25.43 6.83 -5.62
CA HIS A 179 25.99 5.48 -5.61
C HIS A 179 24.96 4.40 -6.03
N PHE A 180 23.70 4.53 -5.58
CA PHE A 180 22.63 3.64 -6.04
C PHE A 180 22.47 3.69 -7.57
N ARG A 181 22.56 4.88 -8.17
CA ARG A 181 22.49 5.02 -9.63
C ARG A 181 23.71 4.41 -10.32
N GLU A 182 24.90 4.54 -9.76
CA GLU A 182 26.12 3.93 -10.31
C GLU A 182 26.00 2.41 -10.38
N ILE A 183 25.53 1.77 -9.30
CA ILE A 183 25.37 0.31 -9.24
C ILE A 183 24.21 -0.19 -10.12
N HIS A 184 23.05 0.49 -10.06
CA HIS A 184 21.81 0.00 -10.68
C HIS A 184 21.48 0.65 -12.03
N GLY A 185 22.25 1.65 -12.47
CA GLY A 185 22.00 2.42 -13.69
C GLY A 185 20.78 3.35 -13.63
N HIS A 186 20.02 3.37 -12.53
CA HIS A 186 18.79 4.15 -12.40
C HIS A 186 18.56 4.68 -10.97
N ALA A 187 17.74 5.72 -10.82
CA ALA A 187 17.37 6.30 -9.52
C ALA A 187 16.03 5.78 -8.94
N ASP A 188 15.51 4.67 -9.47
CA ASP A 188 14.25 4.04 -9.02
C ASP A 188 14.46 3.17 -7.77
N VAL A 189 14.76 3.82 -6.64
CA VAL A 189 15.01 3.12 -5.38
C VAL A 189 13.72 2.43 -4.86
N PRO A 190 13.73 1.10 -4.59
CA PRO A 190 12.61 0.40 -3.97
C PRO A 190 12.28 0.92 -2.57
N CYS A 191 11.01 0.99 -2.18
CA CYS A 191 10.60 1.60 -0.91
C CYS A 191 11.16 0.92 0.35
N ARG A 192 11.53 -0.36 0.28
CA ARG A 192 12.12 -1.12 1.39
C ARG A 192 13.64 -1.23 1.32
N PHE A 193 14.27 -0.61 0.31
CA PHE A 193 15.71 -0.63 0.18
C PHE A 193 16.36 0.10 1.35
N ALA A 194 17.27 -0.59 2.01
CA ALA A 194 18.09 -0.08 3.10
C ALA A 194 19.53 -0.49 2.82
N VAL A 195 20.44 0.45 2.99
CA VAL A 195 21.88 0.19 2.88
C VAL A 195 22.29 -0.65 4.09
N ALA A 196 22.99 -1.75 3.87
CA ALA A 196 23.51 -2.55 4.98
C ALA A 196 24.54 -1.74 5.78
N LYS A 197 24.67 -2.03 7.08
CA LYS A 197 25.57 -1.28 7.97
C LYS A 197 27.04 -1.55 7.66
N ASP A 198 27.33 -2.80 7.30
CA ASP A 198 28.70 -3.30 7.10
C ASP A 198 29.12 -3.24 5.63
N ASP A 199 28.32 -2.60 4.78
CA ASP A 199 28.59 -2.52 3.35
C ASP A 199 29.59 -1.40 3.07
N GLU A 200 30.85 -1.80 2.88
CA GLU A 200 31.96 -0.86 2.71
C GLU A 200 31.91 -0.11 1.38
N GLU A 201 31.22 -0.64 0.37
CA GLU A 201 31.05 0.00 -0.94
C GLU A 201 30.23 1.29 -0.82
N TRP A 202 29.37 1.39 0.20
CA TRP A 202 28.56 2.57 0.43
C TRP A 202 29.28 3.65 1.25
N PRO A 203 28.99 4.94 0.99
CA PRO A 203 29.50 6.04 1.80
C PRO A 203 29.21 5.81 3.29
N LYS A 204 30.19 6.07 4.15
CA LYS A 204 30.14 5.72 5.59
C LYS A 204 28.87 6.23 6.29
N LEU A 205 28.48 7.47 6.00
CA LEU A 205 27.27 8.10 6.56
C LEU A 205 25.97 7.60 5.93
N SER A 206 26.05 6.93 4.77
CA SER A 206 24.92 6.34 4.06
C SER A 206 24.57 4.92 4.51
N ARG A 207 25.47 4.26 5.24
CA ARG A 207 25.29 2.90 5.76
C ARG A 207 24.18 2.85 6.82
N GLY A 208 23.36 1.81 6.77
CA GLY A 208 22.20 1.65 7.66
C GLY A 208 21.00 2.54 7.35
N ILE A 209 21.08 3.44 6.37
CA ILE A 209 19.95 4.30 6.00
C ILE A 209 18.91 3.51 5.20
N ARG A 210 17.63 3.71 5.56
CA ARG A 210 16.49 3.31 4.72
C ARG A 210 16.29 4.27 3.55
N LEU A 211 17.21 4.24 2.57
CA LEU A 211 17.18 5.12 1.39
C LEU A 211 15.83 5.04 0.66
N GLY A 212 15.25 3.85 0.53
CA GLY A 212 13.92 3.64 -0.06
C GLY A 212 12.80 4.40 0.66
N ALA A 213 12.85 4.45 1.99
CA ALA A 213 11.88 5.20 2.78
C ALA A 213 12.06 6.72 2.61
N MET A 214 13.31 7.20 2.57
CA MET A 214 13.62 8.62 2.32
C MET A 214 13.12 9.06 0.95
N VAL A 215 13.39 8.27 -0.09
CA VAL A 215 12.90 8.51 -1.45
C VAL A 215 11.37 8.56 -1.47
N ASN A 216 10.69 7.64 -0.78
CA ASN A 216 9.23 7.64 -0.70
C ASN A 216 8.69 8.89 0.02
N SER A 217 9.33 9.33 1.11
CA SER A 217 8.97 10.56 1.82
C SER A 217 9.18 11.83 0.98
N ILE A 218 10.24 11.87 0.17
CA ILE A 218 10.49 12.96 -0.79
C ILE A 218 9.39 12.97 -1.87
N ARG A 219 9.09 11.81 -2.45
CA ARG A 219 8.05 11.66 -3.49
C ARG A 219 6.64 11.98 -2.98
N SER A 220 6.35 11.72 -1.71
CA SER A 220 5.08 12.12 -1.08
C SER A 220 5.04 13.60 -0.65
N ARG A 221 6.07 14.38 -0.98
CA ARG A 221 6.25 15.80 -0.59
C ARG A 221 6.20 16.02 0.93
N SER A 222 6.53 14.99 1.70
CA SER A 222 6.49 15.01 3.17
C SER A 222 7.83 15.35 3.82
N ALA A 223 8.93 15.30 3.06
CA ALA A 223 10.28 15.55 3.57
C ALA A 223 11.14 16.33 2.56
N PHE A 224 12.08 17.13 3.09
CA PHE A 224 13.12 17.86 2.33
C PHE A 224 12.64 18.80 1.19
N PRO A 225 11.52 19.54 1.32
CA PRO A 225 10.98 20.33 0.20
C PRO A 225 11.95 21.42 -0.30
N LYS A 226 12.70 22.05 0.61
CA LYS A 226 13.68 23.10 0.26
C LYS A 226 14.89 22.51 -0.48
N GLN A 227 15.41 21.39 0.02
CA GLN A 227 16.57 20.72 -0.56
C GLN A 227 16.27 20.14 -1.95
N VAL A 228 15.08 19.55 -2.13
CA VAL A 228 14.64 19.06 -3.45
C VAL A 228 14.57 20.20 -4.46
N ALA A 229 14.07 21.36 -4.05
CA ALA A 229 14.01 22.54 -4.93
C ALA A 229 15.42 23.09 -5.25
N GLN A 230 16.33 23.09 -4.27
CA GLN A 230 17.70 23.57 -4.46
C GLN A 230 18.56 22.62 -5.31
N SER A 231 18.34 21.31 -5.21
CA SER A 231 19.08 20.29 -5.97
C SER A 231 18.31 19.78 -7.21
N ALA A 232 17.34 20.54 -7.72
CA ALA A 232 16.46 20.11 -8.81
C ALA A 232 17.25 19.63 -10.06
N ASP A 233 18.25 20.41 -10.49
CA ASP A 233 19.07 20.11 -11.67
C ASP A 233 19.95 18.85 -11.46
N GLU A 234 20.43 18.62 -10.23
CA GLU A 234 21.21 17.43 -9.91
C GLU A 234 20.31 16.19 -9.89
N LEU A 235 19.13 16.29 -9.28
CA LEU A 235 18.14 15.22 -9.27
C LEU A 235 17.69 14.87 -10.69
N GLU A 236 17.49 15.87 -11.56
CA GLU A 236 17.19 15.66 -12.98
C GLU A 236 18.34 14.94 -13.70
N ARG A 237 19.59 15.39 -13.51
CA ARG A 237 20.77 14.70 -14.07
C ARG A 237 20.91 13.26 -13.58
N LEU A 238 20.49 12.97 -12.34
CA LEU A 238 20.43 11.63 -11.76
C LEU A 238 19.26 10.79 -12.28
N GLY A 239 18.32 11.38 -13.03
CA GLY A 239 17.08 10.71 -13.44
C GLY A 239 16.12 10.46 -12.28
N PHE A 240 16.30 11.18 -11.17
CA PHE A 240 15.44 11.10 -10.00
C PHE A 240 14.17 11.94 -10.25
N VAL A 241 13.06 11.25 -10.50
CA VAL A 241 11.76 11.91 -10.69
C VAL A 241 11.12 12.15 -9.32
N SER A 242 10.94 13.42 -8.97
CA SER A 242 10.42 13.89 -7.67
C SER A 242 8.89 14.03 -7.62
N ASP A 243 8.20 13.94 -8.77
CA ASP A 243 6.79 14.33 -8.90
C ASP A 243 5.83 13.21 -9.34
N SER A 244 4.53 13.52 -9.27
CA SER A 244 3.36 12.85 -9.86
C SER A 244 3.55 12.29 -11.28
N THR A 245 4.52 12.81 -12.04
CA THR A 245 4.97 12.31 -13.35
C THR A 245 5.54 10.89 -13.29
N LEU A 246 6.00 10.41 -12.14
CA LEU A 246 6.35 9.00 -11.91
C LEU A 246 5.18 8.07 -12.25
N HIS A 247 3.96 8.42 -11.85
CA HIS A 247 2.79 7.60 -12.14
C HIS A 247 2.52 7.57 -13.66
N GLY A 248 2.75 8.67 -14.38
CA GLY A 248 2.66 8.71 -15.84
C GLY A 248 3.75 7.88 -16.53
N ARG A 249 5.00 8.03 -16.09
CA ARG A 249 6.14 7.27 -16.63
C ARG A 249 6.00 5.78 -16.35
N ASP A 250 5.74 5.39 -15.09
CA ASP A 250 5.57 4.00 -14.71
C ASP A 250 4.31 3.41 -15.35
N TRP A 251 3.25 4.18 -15.55
CA TRP A 251 2.08 3.74 -16.30
C TRP A 251 2.48 3.34 -17.73
N LYS A 252 3.15 4.22 -18.46
CA LYS A 252 3.57 3.98 -19.85
C LYS A 252 4.63 2.89 -20.00
N THR A 253 5.57 2.80 -19.06
CA THR A 253 6.77 1.94 -19.20
C THR A 253 6.67 0.61 -18.47
N LYS A 254 5.83 0.51 -17.43
CA LYS A 254 5.74 -0.68 -16.57
C LYS A 254 4.33 -1.22 -16.52
N VAL A 255 3.36 -0.42 -16.07
CA VAL A 255 2.00 -0.90 -15.74
C VAL A 255 1.24 -1.31 -16.98
N PHE A 256 1.12 -0.41 -17.97
CA PHE A 256 0.31 -0.66 -19.15
C PHE A 256 0.88 -1.80 -20.02
N PRO A 257 2.19 -1.83 -20.35
CA PRO A 257 2.73 -2.95 -21.11
C PRO A 257 2.66 -4.28 -20.35
N SER A 258 2.77 -4.26 -19.01
CA SER A 258 2.53 -5.48 -18.21
C SER A 258 1.07 -5.92 -18.26
N LEU A 259 0.10 -5.01 -18.34
CA LEU A 259 -1.31 -5.36 -18.52
C LEU A 259 -1.58 -5.95 -19.90
N GLU A 260 -0.97 -5.40 -20.96
CA GLU A 260 -1.06 -5.94 -22.32
C GLU A 260 -0.52 -7.38 -22.39
N VAL A 261 0.66 -7.62 -21.80
CA VAL A 261 1.25 -8.97 -21.71
C VAL A 261 0.38 -9.91 -20.87
N PHE A 262 -0.15 -9.44 -19.75
CA PHE A 262 -1.04 -10.24 -18.91
C PHE A 262 -2.32 -10.63 -19.67
N HIS A 263 -2.95 -9.67 -20.37
CA HIS A 263 -4.14 -9.90 -21.18
C HIS A 263 -3.85 -10.87 -22.33
N SER A 264 -2.73 -10.69 -23.05
CA SER A 264 -2.33 -11.60 -24.14
C SER A 264 -2.12 -13.03 -23.64
N LYS A 265 -1.54 -13.22 -22.45
CA LYS A 265 -1.30 -14.57 -21.88
C LYS A 265 -2.53 -15.23 -21.27
N HIS A 266 -3.45 -14.46 -20.69
CA HIS A 266 -4.55 -15.01 -19.89
C HIS A 266 -5.94 -14.77 -20.51
N GLY A 267 -6.04 -13.98 -21.58
CA GLY A 267 -7.30 -13.57 -22.20
C GLY A 267 -8.15 -12.64 -21.35
N HIS A 268 -7.68 -12.23 -20.17
CA HIS A 268 -8.45 -11.42 -19.21
C HIS A 268 -7.54 -10.49 -18.39
N CYS A 269 -8.11 -9.46 -17.76
CA CYS A 269 -7.39 -8.52 -16.88
C CYS A 269 -7.60 -8.78 -15.37
N VAL A 270 -7.94 -10.00 -14.96
CA VAL A 270 -8.17 -10.36 -13.54
C VAL A 270 -6.85 -10.68 -12.82
N VAL A 271 -6.03 -9.65 -12.58
CA VAL A 271 -4.75 -9.80 -11.87
C VAL A 271 -5.00 -10.02 -10.37
N LYS A 272 -4.47 -11.13 -9.83
CA LYS A 272 -4.52 -11.44 -8.39
C LYS A 272 -3.58 -10.51 -7.61
N ARG A 273 -3.99 -10.05 -6.41
CA ARG A 273 -3.20 -9.12 -5.58
C ARG A 273 -1.72 -9.52 -5.35
N PRO A 274 -1.36 -10.79 -5.07
CA PRO A 274 0.03 -11.16 -4.86
C PRO A 274 0.84 -11.33 -6.15
N PHE A 275 0.24 -11.14 -7.34
CA PHE A 275 0.94 -11.34 -8.61
C PHE A 275 2.12 -10.38 -8.77
N VAL A 276 3.27 -10.95 -9.09
CA VAL A 276 4.54 -10.27 -9.37
C VAL A 276 4.90 -10.54 -10.81
N VAL A 277 5.31 -9.50 -11.53
CA VAL A 277 5.78 -9.62 -12.91
C VAL A 277 7.05 -10.48 -12.95
N PRO A 278 7.05 -11.59 -13.71
CA PRO A 278 8.22 -12.44 -13.90
C PRO A 278 9.38 -11.69 -14.57
N SER A 279 10.61 -12.05 -14.20
CA SER A 279 11.84 -11.51 -14.80
C SER A 279 12.21 -12.22 -16.10
N ALA A 280 11.28 -12.28 -17.05
CA ALA A 280 11.49 -12.97 -18.32
C ALA A 280 10.64 -12.35 -19.44
N PRO A 281 11.08 -12.43 -20.71
CA PRO A 281 10.24 -12.07 -21.85
C PRO A 281 8.91 -12.86 -21.88
N PRO A 282 7.81 -12.28 -22.37
CA PRO A 282 7.68 -10.96 -23.00
C PRO A 282 7.39 -9.82 -22.01
N TRP A 283 7.59 -10.03 -20.69
CA TRP A 283 7.33 -8.99 -19.70
C TRP A 283 8.34 -7.84 -19.84
N PRO A 284 7.90 -6.57 -19.70
CA PRO A 284 8.80 -5.44 -19.83
C PRO A 284 9.85 -5.47 -18.71
N GLU A 285 11.13 -5.35 -19.09
CA GLU A 285 12.27 -5.46 -18.16
C GLU A 285 12.16 -4.49 -16.98
N LYS A 286 11.69 -3.27 -17.25
CA LYS A 286 11.48 -2.23 -16.25
C LYS A 286 10.39 -2.57 -15.23
N ALA A 287 9.55 -3.57 -15.50
CA ALA A 287 8.52 -4.04 -14.59
C ALA A 287 8.88 -5.37 -13.92
N TRP A 288 10.02 -5.99 -14.20
CA TRP A 288 10.42 -7.24 -13.56
C TRP A 288 10.44 -7.11 -12.03
N GLY A 289 9.82 -8.05 -11.32
CA GLY A 289 9.67 -7.99 -9.86
C GLY A 289 8.61 -7.00 -9.37
N MET A 290 7.93 -6.26 -10.26
CA MET A 290 6.84 -5.35 -9.88
C MET A 290 5.61 -6.14 -9.40
N ARG A 291 5.05 -5.76 -8.26
CA ARG A 291 3.79 -6.31 -7.74
C ARG A 291 2.58 -5.75 -8.51
N LEU A 292 2.44 -6.14 -9.78
CA LEU A 292 1.36 -5.68 -10.67
C LEU A 292 -0.03 -5.91 -10.04
N GLY A 293 -0.21 -6.99 -9.29
CA GLY A 293 -1.48 -7.25 -8.57
C GLY A 293 -1.86 -6.16 -7.55
N SER A 294 -0.87 -5.60 -6.83
CA SER A 294 -1.09 -4.49 -5.92
C SER A 294 -1.41 -3.20 -6.68
N VAL A 295 -0.71 -2.95 -7.79
CA VAL A 295 -0.93 -1.78 -8.65
C VAL A 295 -2.35 -1.79 -9.24
N VAL A 296 -2.78 -2.92 -9.79
CA VAL A 296 -4.15 -3.11 -10.31
C VAL A 296 -5.20 -2.91 -9.22
N ASN A 297 -4.93 -3.38 -8.00
CA ASN A 297 -5.83 -3.12 -6.87
C ASN A 297 -5.91 -1.62 -6.54
N SER A 298 -4.80 -0.90 -6.60
CA SER A 298 -4.77 0.56 -6.40
C SER A 298 -5.51 1.32 -7.51
N ILE A 299 -5.39 0.88 -8.76
CA ILE A 299 -6.15 1.42 -9.90
C ILE A 299 -7.66 1.28 -9.66
N ARG A 300 -8.11 0.08 -9.24
CA ARG A 300 -9.53 -0.19 -8.92
C ARG A 300 -10.05 0.62 -7.72
N SER A 301 -9.16 0.97 -6.79
CA SER A 301 -9.53 1.71 -5.57
C SER A 301 -9.65 3.23 -5.81
N HIS A 302 -9.60 3.68 -7.07
CA HIS A 302 -9.79 5.06 -7.56
C HIS A 302 -8.85 6.14 -6.98
N GLY A 303 -7.80 5.77 -6.24
CA GLY A 303 -6.89 6.73 -5.59
C GLY A 303 -5.57 6.99 -6.33
N HIS A 304 -5.04 6.00 -7.05
CA HIS A 304 -3.75 6.09 -7.74
C HIS A 304 -3.96 5.83 -9.23
N TYR A 305 -3.31 6.62 -10.10
CA TYR A 305 -3.40 6.56 -11.58
C TYR A 305 -4.68 7.10 -12.22
N ALA A 306 -5.53 7.86 -11.52
CA ALA A 306 -6.81 8.36 -12.07
C ALA A 306 -6.63 9.17 -13.38
N ALA A 307 -5.60 10.02 -13.45
CA ALA A 307 -5.30 10.78 -14.66
C ALA A 307 -4.88 9.89 -15.83
N GLN A 308 -4.06 8.87 -15.57
CA GLN A 308 -3.56 7.94 -16.59
C GLN A 308 -4.68 7.00 -17.07
N VAL A 309 -5.54 6.54 -16.17
CA VAL A 309 -6.75 5.78 -16.49
C VAL A 309 -7.68 6.58 -17.38
N ALA A 310 -7.87 7.87 -17.10
CA ALA A 310 -8.69 8.74 -17.94
C ALA A 310 -8.08 8.92 -19.34
N GLN A 311 -6.75 9.01 -19.44
CA GLN A 311 -6.04 9.14 -20.71
C GLN A 311 -6.10 7.88 -21.57
N ASP A 312 -5.89 6.69 -21.00
CA ASP A 312 -5.87 5.42 -21.72
C ASP A 312 -7.20 4.63 -21.58
N ARG A 313 -8.32 5.32 -21.36
CA ARG A 313 -9.62 4.70 -21.08
C ARG A 313 -10.06 3.75 -22.18
N ASP A 314 -9.93 4.16 -23.44
CA ASP A 314 -10.38 3.36 -24.58
C ASP A 314 -9.58 2.07 -24.73
N ARG A 315 -8.26 2.12 -24.50
CA ARG A 315 -7.40 0.94 -24.51
C ARG A 315 -7.72 0.00 -23.34
N LEU A 316 -8.07 0.53 -22.17
CA LEU A 316 -8.54 -0.28 -21.04
C LEU A 316 -9.89 -0.94 -21.33
N ILE A 317 -10.78 -0.29 -22.09
CA ILE A 317 -12.05 -0.87 -22.55
C ILE A 317 -11.77 -2.01 -23.55
N GLU A 318 -10.86 -1.80 -24.50
CA GLU A 318 -10.46 -2.80 -25.50
C GLU A 318 -9.90 -4.07 -24.86
N MET A 319 -9.03 -3.94 -23.85
CA MET A 319 -8.48 -5.07 -23.09
C MET A 319 -9.44 -5.68 -22.06
N ARG A 320 -10.70 -5.21 -22.03
CA ARG A 320 -11.72 -5.62 -21.04
C ARG A 320 -11.20 -5.54 -19.61
N PHE A 321 -10.60 -4.40 -19.26
CA PHE A 321 -10.02 -4.21 -17.94
C PHE A 321 -11.07 -4.43 -16.84
N ALA A 322 -10.78 -5.36 -15.94
CA ALA A 322 -11.68 -5.78 -14.88
C ALA A 322 -11.76 -4.72 -13.76
N TRP A 323 -12.61 -3.70 -13.91
CA TRP A 323 -12.85 -2.66 -12.91
C TRP A 323 -13.43 -3.21 -11.61
N VAL A 324 -14.50 -3.99 -11.73
CA VAL A 324 -15.11 -4.71 -10.61
C VAL A 324 -14.67 -6.16 -10.69
N ARG A 325 -13.83 -6.58 -9.73
CA ARG A 325 -13.28 -7.94 -9.72
C ARG A 325 -14.38 -9.00 -9.69
N SER A 326 -15.45 -8.79 -8.93
CA SER A 326 -16.55 -9.76 -8.86
C SER A 326 -17.30 -9.87 -10.20
N ASP A 327 -17.55 -8.75 -10.90
CA ASP A 327 -18.16 -8.79 -12.24
C ASP A 327 -17.27 -9.56 -13.22
N ALA A 328 -15.96 -9.26 -13.23
CA ALA A 328 -15.03 -9.93 -14.14
C ALA A 328 -14.87 -11.43 -13.83
N VAL A 329 -14.71 -11.80 -12.56
CA VAL A 329 -14.65 -13.23 -12.17
C VAL A 329 -15.95 -13.95 -12.52
N TRP A 330 -17.08 -13.27 -12.36
CA TRP A 330 -18.36 -13.84 -12.73
C TRP A 330 -18.44 -14.09 -14.24
N GLN A 331 -18.20 -13.07 -15.06
CA GLN A 331 -18.32 -13.14 -16.52
C GLN A 331 -17.26 -14.05 -17.18
N GLU A 332 -16.02 -14.01 -16.72
CA GLU A 332 -14.90 -14.74 -17.34
C GLU A 332 -14.74 -16.18 -16.81
N ASN A 333 -15.19 -16.47 -15.58
CA ASN A 333 -14.94 -17.77 -14.94
C ASN A 333 -16.23 -18.48 -14.50
N VAL A 334 -17.08 -17.82 -13.69
CA VAL A 334 -18.22 -18.50 -13.04
C VAL A 334 -19.34 -18.78 -14.02
N LEU A 335 -19.77 -17.79 -14.79
CA LEU A 335 -20.89 -17.91 -15.72
C LEU A 335 -20.59 -18.91 -16.85
N PRO A 336 -19.42 -18.89 -17.53
CA PRO A 336 -19.09 -19.90 -18.54
C PRO A 336 -19.05 -21.31 -17.95
N ALA A 337 -18.53 -21.49 -16.74
CA ALA A 337 -18.52 -22.78 -16.07
C ALA A 337 -19.95 -23.25 -15.72
N LEU A 338 -20.81 -22.33 -15.28
CA LEU A 338 -22.18 -22.61 -14.93
C LEU A 338 -23.04 -22.96 -16.15
N VAL A 339 -22.74 -22.39 -17.32
CA VAL A 339 -23.38 -22.75 -18.61
C VAL A 339 -22.87 -24.10 -19.12
N ALA A 340 -21.56 -24.39 -18.99
CA ALA A 340 -20.99 -25.65 -19.42
C ALA A 340 -21.45 -26.86 -18.58
N PHE A 341 -21.75 -26.65 -17.29
CA PHE A 341 -22.17 -27.71 -16.38
C PHE A 341 -23.46 -28.45 -16.82
N PRO A 342 -24.60 -27.78 -17.04
CA PRO A 342 -25.82 -28.43 -17.50
C PRO A 342 -25.67 -29.02 -18.91
N ALA A 343 -24.83 -28.44 -19.78
CA ALA A 343 -24.52 -29.04 -21.08
C ALA A 343 -23.85 -30.42 -20.94
N LYS A 344 -23.08 -30.66 -19.87
CA LYS A 344 -22.39 -31.93 -19.61
C LYS A 344 -23.23 -32.92 -18.78
N PHE A 345 -23.97 -32.43 -17.78
CA PHE A 345 -24.66 -33.27 -16.79
C PHE A 345 -26.20 -33.26 -16.91
N GLY A 346 -26.77 -32.44 -17.80
CA GLY A 346 -28.21 -32.31 -18.00
C GLY A 346 -28.95 -31.59 -16.86
N HIS A 347 -28.25 -31.06 -15.85
CA HIS A 347 -28.86 -30.38 -14.72
C HIS A 347 -27.94 -29.32 -14.10
N CYS A 348 -28.50 -28.35 -13.37
CA CYS A 348 -27.75 -27.31 -12.66
C CYS A 348 -27.41 -27.63 -11.18
N ARG A 349 -27.59 -28.88 -10.73
CA ARG A 349 -27.25 -29.31 -9.36
C ARG A 349 -25.76 -29.62 -9.21
N VAL A 350 -24.96 -28.59 -9.01
CA VAL A 350 -23.51 -28.71 -8.81
C VAL A 350 -23.19 -29.17 -7.38
N PRO A 351 -22.43 -30.26 -7.18
CA PRO A 351 -21.97 -30.68 -5.85
C PRO A 351 -21.09 -29.63 -5.17
N ARG A 352 -21.14 -29.51 -3.83
CA ARG A 352 -20.36 -28.51 -3.07
C ARG A 352 -18.86 -28.56 -3.36
N ASP A 353 -18.29 -29.76 -3.40
CA ASP A 353 -16.84 -29.95 -3.58
C ASP A 353 -16.43 -29.99 -5.06
N PHE A 354 -17.36 -29.70 -5.97
CA PHE A 354 -17.07 -29.71 -7.40
C PHE A 354 -16.05 -28.63 -7.77
N VAL A 355 -14.96 -29.10 -8.38
CA VAL A 355 -13.90 -28.29 -8.97
C VAL A 355 -13.92 -28.52 -10.47
N VAL A 356 -13.96 -27.44 -11.24
CA VAL A 356 -13.97 -27.52 -12.71
C VAL A 356 -12.71 -28.25 -13.21
N PRO A 357 -12.86 -29.39 -13.92
CA PRO A 357 -11.74 -30.15 -14.46
C PRO A 357 -10.95 -29.38 -15.52
N ARG A 358 -9.68 -29.76 -15.71
CA ARG A 358 -8.80 -29.27 -16.79
C ARG A 358 -9.02 -30.03 -18.09
N GLU A 359 -10.25 -30.03 -18.58
CA GLU A 359 -10.63 -30.72 -19.82
C GLU A 359 -11.10 -29.71 -20.86
N ALA A 360 -10.95 -30.05 -22.14
CA ALA A 360 -11.39 -29.19 -23.25
C ALA A 360 -12.91 -28.94 -23.28
N SER A 361 -13.71 -29.79 -22.62
CA SER A 361 -15.15 -29.57 -22.46
C SER A 361 -15.49 -28.44 -21.48
N TRP A 362 -14.49 -27.88 -20.79
CA TRP A 362 -14.66 -26.79 -19.83
C TRP A 362 -13.88 -25.55 -20.28
N PRO A 363 -14.41 -24.34 -20.01
CA PRO A 363 -13.68 -23.11 -20.27
C PRO A 363 -12.33 -23.10 -19.54
N GLU A 364 -11.24 -22.80 -20.25
CA GLU A 364 -9.89 -22.79 -19.69
C GLU A 364 -9.76 -21.86 -18.48
N GLN A 365 -10.43 -20.72 -18.54
CA GLN A 365 -10.46 -19.71 -17.48
C GLN A 365 -11.14 -20.24 -16.21
N ALA A 366 -12.04 -21.22 -16.35
CA ALA A 366 -12.74 -21.83 -15.23
C ALA A 366 -11.98 -23.02 -14.63
N HIS A 367 -10.90 -23.51 -15.25
CA HIS A 367 -10.18 -24.69 -14.76
C HIS A 367 -9.67 -24.52 -13.31
N GLY A 368 -9.96 -25.49 -12.45
CA GLY A 368 -9.61 -25.45 -11.03
C GLY A 368 -10.50 -24.52 -10.18
N LEU A 369 -11.54 -23.91 -10.77
CA LEU A 369 -12.53 -23.12 -10.04
C LEU A 369 -13.37 -24.04 -9.16
N ARG A 370 -13.46 -23.72 -7.86
CA ARG A 370 -14.36 -24.40 -6.91
C ARG A 370 -15.81 -23.93 -7.12
N LEU A 371 -16.38 -24.25 -8.27
CA LEU A 371 -17.71 -23.81 -8.69
C LEU A 371 -18.79 -24.19 -7.67
N GLY A 372 -18.71 -25.41 -7.10
CA GLY A 372 -19.63 -25.87 -6.07
C GLY A 372 -19.68 -24.96 -4.84
N GLN A 373 -18.51 -24.60 -4.31
CA GLN A 373 -18.41 -23.71 -3.14
C GLN A 373 -18.92 -22.30 -3.48
N ILE A 374 -18.66 -21.78 -4.68
CA ILE A 374 -19.16 -20.47 -5.11
C ILE A 374 -20.70 -20.45 -5.12
N LEU A 375 -21.34 -21.49 -5.66
CA LEU A 375 -22.80 -21.57 -5.69
C LEU A 375 -23.42 -21.72 -4.29
N VAL A 376 -22.74 -22.41 -3.38
CA VAL A 376 -23.11 -22.45 -1.95
C VAL A 376 -23.02 -21.05 -1.34
N ASP A 377 -21.97 -20.29 -1.64
CA ASP A 377 -21.79 -18.93 -1.12
C ASP A 377 -22.84 -17.96 -1.67
N ILE A 378 -23.27 -18.13 -2.94
CA ILE A 378 -24.36 -17.36 -3.55
C ILE A 378 -25.67 -17.62 -2.80
N ARG A 379 -25.93 -18.89 -2.45
CA ARG A 379 -27.11 -19.32 -1.69
C ARG A 379 -26.98 -19.10 -0.18
N SER A 380 -25.84 -18.61 0.29
CA SER A 380 -25.59 -18.36 1.72
C SER A 380 -26.29 -17.09 2.20
N TYR A 381 -26.27 -16.86 3.51
CA TYR A 381 -26.81 -15.65 4.13
C TYR A 381 -26.19 -14.33 3.63
N HIS A 382 -25.02 -14.37 2.99
CA HIS A 382 -24.35 -13.19 2.44
C HIS A 382 -24.88 -12.76 1.06
N GLY A 383 -25.46 -13.68 0.28
CA GLY A 383 -25.88 -13.45 -1.10
C GLY A 383 -24.74 -12.95 -1.97
N THR A 384 -23.61 -13.67 -1.99
CA THR A 384 -22.48 -13.28 -2.84
C THR A 384 -22.92 -13.29 -4.31
N TYR A 385 -22.30 -12.44 -5.14
CA TYR A 385 -22.66 -12.27 -6.54
C TYR A 385 -24.13 -11.87 -6.86
N PHE A 386 -24.91 -11.38 -5.88
CA PHE A 386 -26.33 -11.00 -6.10
C PHE A 386 -26.56 -10.11 -7.33
N ALA A 387 -25.72 -9.08 -7.53
CA ALA A 387 -25.91 -8.16 -8.66
C ALA A 387 -25.61 -8.86 -10.00
N GLN A 388 -24.64 -9.76 -10.03
CA GLN A 388 -24.24 -10.50 -11.21
C GLN A 388 -25.29 -11.55 -11.58
N VAL A 389 -25.69 -12.37 -10.60
CA VAL A 389 -26.80 -13.33 -10.72
C VAL A 389 -28.08 -12.63 -11.21
N GLY A 390 -28.36 -11.45 -10.67
CA GLY A 390 -29.52 -10.67 -11.06
C GLY A 390 -29.46 -10.08 -12.46
N ARG A 391 -28.29 -9.66 -12.94
CA ARG A 391 -28.14 -9.15 -14.31
C ARG A 391 -28.26 -10.26 -15.36
N ASP A 392 -27.72 -11.44 -15.06
CA ASP A 392 -27.74 -12.60 -15.96
C ASP A 392 -28.91 -13.56 -15.67
N ALA A 393 -29.93 -13.12 -14.93
CA ALA A 393 -31.02 -13.97 -14.46
C ALA A 393 -31.81 -14.63 -15.61
N ASP A 394 -31.93 -13.95 -16.75
CA ASP A 394 -32.56 -14.49 -17.97
C ASP A 394 -31.85 -15.78 -18.43
N LEU A 395 -30.53 -15.69 -18.58
CA LEU A 395 -29.67 -16.81 -18.99
C LEU A 395 -29.65 -17.92 -17.93
N LEU A 396 -29.67 -17.55 -16.65
CA LEU A 396 -29.72 -18.52 -15.55
C LEU A 396 -31.04 -19.29 -15.54
N GLU A 397 -32.17 -18.64 -15.82
CA GLU A 397 -33.48 -19.30 -15.96
C GLU A 397 -33.47 -20.24 -17.17
N GLU A 398 -32.90 -19.83 -18.31
CA GLU A 398 -32.78 -20.64 -19.53
C GLU A 398 -32.01 -21.94 -19.30
N ILE A 399 -30.87 -21.89 -18.59
CA ILE A 399 -30.08 -23.10 -18.27
C ILE A 399 -30.68 -23.93 -17.12
N GLY A 400 -31.81 -23.51 -16.55
CA GLY A 400 -32.49 -24.20 -15.45
C GLY A 400 -31.79 -24.04 -14.09
N TYR A 401 -31.04 -22.95 -13.89
CA TYR A 401 -30.46 -22.61 -12.60
C TYR A 401 -31.48 -21.91 -11.70
N ASP A 402 -31.73 -22.50 -10.54
CA ASP A 402 -32.70 -22.01 -9.56
C ASP A 402 -32.12 -20.87 -8.71
N VAL A 403 -32.64 -19.65 -8.89
CA VAL A 403 -32.18 -18.41 -8.24
C VAL A 403 -32.86 -18.23 -6.87
N ARG A 404 -32.74 -19.23 -5.99
CA ARG A 404 -33.21 -19.13 -4.60
C ARG A 404 -32.24 -18.37 -3.72
N LEU A 405 -32.78 -17.44 -2.95
CA LEU A 405 -32.03 -16.63 -1.98
C LEU A 405 -32.32 -17.09 -0.56
N HIS A 406 -31.29 -17.03 0.29
CA HIS A 406 -31.43 -17.23 1.73
C HIS A 406 -32.23 -16.08 2.37
N PRO A 407 -33.03 -16.31 3.45
CA PRO A 407 -33.87 -15.27 4.05
C PRO A 407 -33.12 -13.99 4.42
N LYS A 408 -31.97 -14.11 5.11
CA LYS A 408 -31.10 -12.97 5.42
C LYS A 408 -30.56 -12.23 4.19
N ALA A 409 -30.26 -12.96 3.11
CA ALA A 409 -29.77 -12.35 1.88
C ALA A 409 -30.91 -11.58 1.17
N TRP A 410 -32.13 -12.13 1.18
CA TRP A 410 -33.33 -11.45 0.71
C TRP A 410 -33.56 -10.14 1.47
N GLU A 411 -33.59 -10.21 2.80
CA GLU A 411 -33.79 -9.04 3.67
C GLU A 411 -32.76 -7.93 3.42
N GLN A 412 -31.48 -8.30 3.26
CA GLN A 412 -30.40 -7.33 3.10
C GLN A 412 -30.22 -6.79 1.67
N ARG A 413 -30.76 -7.47 0.66
CA ARG A 413 -30.45 -7.17 -0.76
C ARG A 413 -31.68 -6.83 -1.57
N VAL A 414 -32.79 -7.53 -1.34
CA VAL A 414 -34.03 -7.43 -2.10
C VAL A 414 -35.03 -6.53 -1.39
N SER A 415 -35.25 -6.67 -0.08
CA SER A 415 -36.24 -5.84 0.64
C SER A 415 -36.06 -4.33 0.47
N PRO A 416 -34.83 -3.75 0.50
CA PRO A 416 -34.65 -2.32 0.24
C PRO A 416 -35.02 -1.91 -1.19
N LEU A 417 -34.86 -2.83 -2.15
CA LEU A 417 -35.21 -2.62 -3.56
C LEU A 417 -36.72 -2.70 -3.77
N LEU A 418 -37.41 -3.59 -3.05
CA LEU A 418 -38.87 -3.65 -3.03
C LEU A 418 -39.49 -2.39 -2.43
N ALA A 419 -38.95 -1.90 -1.30
CA ALA A 419 -39.40 -0.64 -0.71
C ALA A 419 -39.20 0.55 -1.67
N THR A 420 -38.09 0.56 -2.41
CA THR A 420 -37.86 1.56 -3.46
C THR A 420 -38.88 1.44 -4.59
N TYR A 421 -39.20 0.21 -5.02
CA TYR A 421 -40.21 -0.04 -6.05
C TYR A 421 -41.60 0.45 -5.61
N GLU A 422 -42.03 0.07 -4.41
CA GLU A 422 -43.34 0.43 -3.85
C GLU A 422 -43.50 1.95 -3.69
N THR A 423 -42.40 2.65 -3.37
CA THR A 423 -42.39 4.12 -3.35
C THR A 423 -42.58 4.74 -4.73
N LEU A 424 -42.08 4.10 -5.79
CA LEU A 424 -42.16 4.60 -7.17
C LEU A 424 -43.44 4.16 -7.90
N PHE A 425 -43.97 2.97 -7.58
CA PHE A 425 -45.14 2.36 -8.19
C PHE A 425 -46.07 1.81 -7.10
N PRO A 426 -46.80 2.68 -6.36
CA PRO A 426 -47.67 2.24 -5.27
C PRO A 426 -48.79 1.31 -5.76
N GLY A 427 -48.90 0.13 -5.15
CA GLY A 427 -49.98 -0.83 -5.44
C GLY A 427 -49.81 -1.67 -6.70
N GLU A 428 -48.72 -1.50 -7.45
CA GLU A 428 -48.42 -2.33 -8.63
C GLU A 428 -47.62 -3.58 -8.24
N GLU A 429 -48.02 -4.75 -8.75
CA GLU A 429 -47.19 -5.96 -8.64
C GLU A 429 -45.99 -5.85 -9.59
N ILE A 430 -44.81 -6.27 -9.11
CA ILE A 430 -43.57 -6.16 -9.88
C ILE A 430 -43.65 -7.07 -11.12
N PRO A 431 -43.55 -6.54 -12.34
CA PRO A 431 -43.52 -7.34 -13.56
C PRO A 431 -42.33 -8.30 -13.57
N LYS A 432 -42.52 -9.52 -14.10
CA LYS A 432 -41.45 -10.54 -14.16
C LYS A 432 -40.22 -10.03 -14.92
N ASP A 433 -40.42 -9.24 -15.96
CA ASP A 433 -39.37 -8.69 -16.83
C ASP A 433 -38.74 -7.39 -16.29
N PHE A 434 -39.18 -6.89 -15.13
CA PHE A 434 -38.71 -5.63 -14.55
C PHE A 434 -37.20 -5.64 -14.31
N VAL A 435 -36.52 -4.64 -14.88
CA VAL A 435 -35.09 -4.36 -14.74
C VAL A 435 -34.92 -3.09 -13.95
N ILE A 436 -34.03 -3.11 -12.95
CA ILE A 436 -33.68 -1.90 -12.20
C ILE A 436 -33.04 -0.88 -13.15
N PRO A 437 -33.70 0.28 -13.37
CA PRO A 437 -33.22 1.28 -14.30
C PRO A 437 -32.01 2.03 -13.73
N SER A 438 -31.20 2.62 -14.63
CA SER A 438 -30.02 3.42 -14.25
C SER A 438 -30.42 4.84 -13.82
N MET A 439 -31.22 4.92 -12.75
CA MET A 439 -31.74 6.17 -12.19
C MET A 439 -31.30 6.35 -10.74
N SER A 440 -31.20 7.59 -10.29
CA SER A 440 -30.65 7.96 -8.96
C SER A 440 -31.48 7.44 -7.78
N GLN A 441 -32.76 7.14 -7.99
CA GLN A 441 -33.62 6.52 -6.96
C GLN A 441 -33.17 5.09 -6.63
N TRP A 442 -32.41 4.45 -7.53
CA TRP A 442 -31.89 3.11 -7.37
C TRP A 442 -30.40 3.12 -7.06
N PRO A 443 -29.89 2.24 -6.17
CA PRO A 443 -28.45 2.14 -5.92
C PRO A 443 -27.68 1.78 -7.20
N GLU A 444 -26.65 2.54 -7.55
CA GLU A 444 -25.84 2.33 -8.77
C GLU A 444 -25.31 0.89 -8.91
N LYS A 445 -24.92 0.28 -7.79
CA LYS A 445 -24.44 -1.12 -7.74
C LYS A 445 -25.52 -2.15 -8.12
N ARG A 446 -26.78 -1.76 -8.24
CA ARG A 446 -27.94 -2.61 -8.51
C ARG A 446 -28.58 -2.33 -9.87
N TRP A 447 -28.10 -1.35 -10.62
CA TRP A 447 -28.57 -1.09 -11.97
C TRP A 447 -28.41 -2.33 -12.87
N GLY A 448 -29.41 -2.57 -13.71
CA GLY A 448 -29.47 -3.70 -14.64
C GLY A 448 -29.89 -5.03 -14.03
N VAL A 449 -30.12 -5.10 -12.71
CA VAL A 449 -30.61 -6.34 -12.07
C VAL A 449 -32.07 -6.60 -12.47
N ARG A 450 -32.36 -7.82 -12.93
CA ARG A 450 -33.71 -8.35 -13.21
C ARG A 450 -34.44 -8.67 -11.91
N LEU A 451 -34.90 -7.63 -11.21
CA LEU A 451 -35.57 -7.78 -9.92
C LEU A 451 -36.85 -8.62 -10.05
N GLY A 452 -37.60 -8.50 -11.15
CA GLY A 452 -38.81 -9.28 -11.39
C GLY A 452 -38.58 -10.79 -11.40
N ILE A 453 -37.52 -11.26 -12.08
CA ILE A 453 -37.16 -12.69 -12.14
C ILE A 453 -36.77 -13.20 -10.74
N ILE A 454 -35.92 -12.46 -10.03
CA ILE A 454 -35.51 -12.81 -8.66
C ILE A 454 -36.73 -12.96 -7.75
N VAL A 455 -37.67 -12.01 -7.81
CA VAL A 455 -38.90 -12.03 -7.01
C VAL A 455 -39.77 -13.23 -7.38
N SER A 456 -39.92 -13.52 -8.68
CA SER A 456 -40.72 -14.66 -9.16
C SER A 456 -40.17 -16.03 -8.72
N HIS A 457 -38.86 -16.17 -8.56
CA HIS A 457 -38.22 -17.40 -8.06
C HIS A 457 -38.31 -17.56 -6.53
N ASN A 458 -38.69 -16.50 -5.81
CA ASN A 458 -38.75 -16.47 -4.35
C ASN A 458 -40.11 -15.99 -3.81
N PRO A 459 -41.25 -16.60 -4.23
CA PRO A 459 -42.59 -16.10 -3.91
C PRO A 459 -42.95 -16.22 -2.42
N HIS A 460 -42.24 -17.06 -1.67
CA HIS A 460 -42.49 -17.31 -0.25
C HIS A 460 -42.18 -16.09 0.63
N TYR A 461 -41.28 -15.20 0.20
CA TYR A 461 -40.99 -13.98 0.95
C TYR A 461 -42.03 -12.87 0.77
N LEU A 462 -42.84 -12.91 -0.28
CA LEU A 462 -43.92 -11.94 -0.51
C LEU A 462 -45.18 -12.28 0.31
N ARG A 463 -45.34 -13.56 0.67
CA ARG A 463 -46.54 -14.05 1.39
C ARG A 463 -46.57 -13.67 2.87
N VAL A 464 -45.41 -13.35 3.46
CA VAL A 464 -45.31 -13.03 4.90
C VAL A 464 -45.87 -11.64 5.24
N ASN A 465 -45.85 -10.69 4.30
CA ASN A 465 -46.34 -9.32 4.54
C ASN A 465 -47.84 -9.11 4.29
N ARG A 466 -48.57 -10.05 3.68
CA ARG A 466 -50.02 -9.91 3.42
C ARG A 466 -50.91 -10.43 4.57
N ALA A 467 -50.34 -11.03 5.62
CA ALA A 467 -51.10 -11.58 6.74
C ALA A 467 -51.21 -10.62 7.96
N GLU A 468 -50.57 -9.45 7.91
CA GLU A 468 -50.61 -8.42 8.98
C GLU A 468 -51.11 -7.04 8.49
N ALA A 469 -51.79 -6.98 7.33
CA ALA A 469 -52.39 -5.75 6.80
C ALA A 469 -53.91 -5.77 6.91
#